data_AF-A0A853IV33-F1
#
_entry.id   AF-A0A853IV33-F1
#
_cell.length_a   1.000
_cell.length_b   1.000
_cell.length_c   1.000
_cell.angle_alpha   90.00
_cell.angle_beta   90.00
_cell.angle_gamma   90.00
#
_symmetry.space_group_name_H-M   'P 1'
#
loop_
_entity.id
_entity.type
_entity.pdbx_description
1 polymer ?
#
loop_
_entity_poly.entity_id
_entity_poly.type
_entity_poly.pdbx_seq_one_letter_code
_entity_poly.pdbx_strand_id
1 'polypeptide(L)'
;MRAADEALEKGSIEPLRGLIDAERWPELEKRFDKAIALKHFDDDDLPAARTYMDAYVSFFKYAEGHDHEHGHGHHGHGGDHH
;
A
#
# COMPACT_ATOMS: atom_id res chain seq x y z
N MET A 1 7.88 -3.46 4.25
CA MET A 1 7.88 -1.98 4.26
C MET A 1 8.71 -1.36 3.12
N ARG A 2 10.01 -1.63 2.94
CA ARG A 2 10.83 -0.94 1.90
C ARG A 2 10.34 -1.03 0.45
N ALA A 3 9.66 -2.09 0.04
CA ALA A 3 9.23 -2.28 -1.35
C ALA A 3 8.13 -1.31 -1.80
N ALA A 4 7.23 -0.88 -0.90
CA ALA A 4 6.16 0.07 -1.23
C ALA A 4 6.70 1.50 -1.36
N ASP A 5 7.57 1.92 -0.45
CA ASP A 5 8.31 3.19 -0.57
C ASP A 5 9.17 3.20 -1.84
N GLU A 6 9.94 2.14 -2.08
CA GLU A 6 10.80 2.04 -3.27
C GLU A 6 9.98 2.08 -4.57
N ALA A 7 8.78 1.48 -4.58
CA ALA A 7 7.89 1.52 -5.73
C ALA A 7 7.44 2.95 -6.07
N LEU A 8 7.17 3.78 -5.05
CA LEU A 8 6.78 5.18 -5.23
C LEU A 8 7.96 6.08 -5.58
N GLU A 9 9.13 5.83 -4.99
CA GLU A 9 10.37 6.55 -5.33
C GLU A 9 10.75 6.29 -6.79
N LYS A 10 10.65 5.04 -7.26
CA LYS A 10 10.94 4.65 -8.64
C LYS A 10 9.80 4.96 -9.61
N GLY A 11 8.59 5.22 -9.11
CA GLY A 11 7.39 5.33 -9.94
C GLY A 11 7.05 4.02 -10.67
N SER A 12 7.44 2.87 -10.10
CA SER A 12 7.18 1.53 -10.65
C SER A 12 6.73 0.57 -9.57
N ILE A 13 5.65 -0.17 -9.82
CA ILE A 13 5.11 -1.17 -8.89
C ILE A 13 5.93 -2.47 -8.83
N GLU A 14 6.91 -2.63 -9.72
CA GLU A 14 7.70 -3.86 -9.84
C GLU A 14 8.38 -4.35 -8.55
N PRO A 15 8.85 -3.51 -7.61
CA PRO A 15 9.40 -3.98 -6.33
C PRO A 15 8.42 -4.79 -5.49
N LEU A 16 7.10 -4.67 -5.73
CA LEU A 16 6.07 -5.45 -5.05
C LEU A 16 5.75 -6.78 -5.77
N ARG A 17 6.32 -6.98 -6.97
CA ARG A 17 6.07 -8.18 -7.78
C ARG A 17 6.62 -9.42 -7.06
N GLY A 18 5.76 -10.41 -6.86
CA GLY A 18 6.11 -11.64 -6.14
C GLY A 18 6.07 -11.53 -4.62
N LEU A 19 5.85 -10.34 -4.05
CA LEU A 19 5.58 -10.15 -2.61
C LEU A 19 4.07 -10.17 -2.30
N ILE A 20 3.24 -10.00 -3.32
CA ILE A 20 1.79 -9.87 -3.21
C ILE A 20 1.14 -10.99 -4.03
N ASP A 21 0.04 -11.54 -3.50
CA ASP A 21 -0.77 -12.53 -4.20
C ASP A 21 -1.21 -12.04 -5.59
N ALA A 22 -1.17 -12.94 -6.57
CA ALA A 22 -1.55 -12.64 -7.95
C ALA A 22 -3.01 -12.14 -8.06
N GLU A 23 -3.88 -12.56 -7.15
CA GLU A 23 -5.28 -12.13 -7.07
C GLU A 23 -5.43 -10.67 -6.61
N ARG A 24 -4.50 -10.20 -5.79
CA ARG A 24 -4.47 -8.83 -5.23
C ARG A 24 -3.72 -7.87 -6.14
N TRP A 25 -2.91 -8.39 -7.06
CA TRP A 25 -2.09 -7.61 -7.99
C TRP A 25 -2.86 -6.55 -8.79
N PRO A 26 -4.00 -6.86 -9.46
CA PRO A 26 -4.69 -5.88 -10.29
C PRO A 26 -5.26 -4.71 -9.47
N GLU A 27 -5.60 -4.96 -8.23
CA GLU A 27 -6.23 -4.01 -7.32
C GLU A 27 -5.16 -3.13 -6.63
N LEU A 28 -4.00 -3.71 -6.36
CA LEU A 28 -2.79 -2.98 -5.96
C LEU A 28 -2.31 -2.04 -7.07
N GLU A 29 -2.28 -2.52 -8.32
CA GLU A 29 -1.87 -1.75 -9.50
C GLU A 29 -2.71 -0.50 -9.70
N LYS A 30 -4.04 -0.62 -9.64
CA LYS A 30 -4.94 0.53 -9.71
C LYS A 30 -4.68 1.58 -8.62
N ARG A 31 -4.42 1.14 -7.37
CA ARG A 31 -4.12 2.06 -6.26
C ARG A 31 -2.80 2.76 -6.47
N PHE A 32 -1.79 2.03 -6.98
CA PHE A 32 -0.50 2.58 -7.32
C PHE A 32 -0.60 3.64 -8.42
N ASP A 33 -1.29 3.33 -9.53
CA ASP A 33 -1.50 4.29 -10.62
C ASP A 33 -2.20 5.56 -10.15
N LYS A 34 -3.21 5.42 -9.27
CA LYS A 34 -3.90 6.57 -8.69
C LYS A 34 -2.94 7.42 -7.84
N ALA A 35 -2.11 6.80 -7.00
CA ALA A 35 -1.15 7.51 -6.17
C ALA A 35 -0.10 8.24 -7.02
N ILE A 36 0.44 7.60 -8.07
CA ILE A 36 1.44 8.21 -8.97
C ILE A 36 0.83 9.33 -9.80
N ALA A 37 -0.38 9.16 -10.32
CA ALA A 37 -1.08 10.22 -11.06
C ALA A 37 -1.30 11.47 -10.20
N LEU A 38 -1.54 11.28 -8.89
CA LEU A 38 -1.70 12.36 -7.94
C LEU A 38 -0.38 12.95 -7.47
N LYS A 39 0.74 12.20 -7.48
CA LYS A 39 2.07 12.61 -6.96
C LYS A 39 2.61 13.91 -7.59
N HIS A 40 2.16 14.26 -8.79
CA HIS A 40 2.55 15.49 -9.50
C HIS A 40 1.59 16.66 -9.20
N PHE A 41 1.16 16.80 -7.95
CA PHE A 41 0.38 17.96 -7.50
C PHE A 41 1.28 19.19 -7.30
N ASP A 42 0.67 20.38 -7.34
CA ASP A 42 1.36 21.63 -7.02
C ASP A 42 1.60 21.72 -5.51
N ASP A 43 2.84 22.00 -5.07
CA ASP A 43 3.21 22.03 -3.65
C ASP A 43 2.36 23.02 -2.81
N ASP A 44 1.79 24.05 -3.45
CA ASP A 44 0.89 25.02 -2.81
C ASP A 44 -0.57 24.53 -2.70
N ASP A 45 -0.94 23.41 -3.35
CA ASP A 45 -2.28 22.82 -3.31
C ASP A 45 -2.41 21.79 -2.17
N LEU A 46 -2.66 22.29 -0.96
CA LEU A 46 -2.90 21.48 0.24
C LEU A 46 -4.03 20.44 0.07
N PRO A 47 -5.17 20.74 -0.58
CA PRO A 47 -6.18 19.73 -0.94
C PRO A 47 -5.63 18.59 -1.81
N ALA A 48 -4.83 18.90 -2.83
CA ALA A 48 -4.23 17.89 -3.71
C ALA A 48 -3.20 17.04 -2.95
N ALA A 49 -2.37 17.66 -2.10
CA ALA A 49 -1.44 16.97 -1.22
C ALA A 49 -2.15 15.96 -0.29
N ARG A 50 -3.29 16.35 0.28
CA ARG A 50 -4.09 15.47 1.14
C ARG A 50 -4.72 14.31 0.37
N THR A 51 -5.15 14.56 -0.86
CA THR A 51 -5.68 13.53 -1.76
C THR A 51 -4.62 12.52 -2.15
N TYR A 52 -3.39 12.98 -2.45
CA TYR A 52 -2.25 12.12 -2.67
C TYR A 52 -1.93 11.26 -1.44
N MET A 53 -1.89 11.86 -0.24
CA MET A 53 -1.63 11.13 1.00
C MET A 53 -2.67 10.04 1.29
N ASP A 54 -3.95 10.30 1.03
CA ASP A 54 -5.01 9.30 1.20
C ASP A 54 -4.82 8.11 0.22
N ALA A 55 -4.54 8.41 -1.05
CA ALA A 55 -4.25 7.39 -2.06
C ALA A 55 -2.99 6.58 -1.71
N TYR A 56 -1.95 7.24 -1.21
CA TYR A 56 -0.72 6.60 -0.76
C TYR A 56 -0.97 5.65 0.41
N VAL A 57 -1.67 6.11 1.46
CA VAL A 57 -1.98 5.28 2.64
C VAL A 57 -2.86 4.09 2.25
N SER A 58 -3.81 4.28 1.34
CA SER A 58 -4.65 3.19 0.83
C SER A 58 -3.82 2.14 0.09
N PHE A 59 -2.95 2.56 -0.83
CA PHE A 59 -2.00 1.68 -1.52
C PHE A 59 -1.10 0.93 -0.54
N PHE A 60 -0.51 1.65 0.41
CA PHE A 60 0.42 1.10 1.39
C PHE A 60 -0.23 0.04 2.28
N LYS A 61 -1.40 0.32 2.85
CA LYS A 61 -2.16 -0.65 3.66
C LYS A 61 -2.54 -1.90 2.87
N TYR A 62 -2.91 -1.71 1.60
CA TYR A 62 -3.22 -2.83 0.72
C TYR A 62 -1.97 -3.65 0.43
N ALA A 63 -0.83 -3.02 0.13
CA ALA A 63 0.45 -3.70 -0.06
C ALA A 63 0.92 -4.47 1.19
N GLU A 64 0.70 -3.93 2.39
CA GLU A 64 1.04 -4.63 3.65
C GLU A 64 0.10 -5.79 4.01
N GLY A 65 -1.01 -5.99 3.27
CA GLY A 65 -1.97 -7.05 3.59
C GLY A 65 -2.94 -6.70 4.72
N HIS A 66 -2.92 -5.47 5.22
CA HIS A 66 -3.84 -4.98 6.26
C HIS A 66 -5.26 -4.67 5.75
N ASP A 67 -5.54 -4.93 4.47
CA ASP A 67 -6.91 -4.89 3.93
C ASP A 67 -7.68 -6.19 4.19
N HIS A 68 -7.04 -7.19 4.78
CA HIS A 68 -7.75 -8.30 5.39
C HIS A 68 -8.20 -7.87 6.78
N GLU A 69 -9.53 -7.68 6.89
CA GLU A 69 -10.34 -7.85 8.09
C GLU A 69 -10.70 -6.58 8.91
N HIS A 70 -11.88 -6.02 8.60
CA HIS A 70 -12.90 -5.98 9.65
C HIS A 70 -13.22 -7.43 10.05
N GLY A 71 -12.41 -7.96 10.97
CA GLY A 71 -12.48 -9.32 11.47
C GLY A 71 -11.39 -9.48 12.51
N HIS A 72 -11.79 -9.71 13.74
CA HIS A 72 -10.88 -10.00 14.83
C HIS A 72 -10.06 -11.26 14.51
N GLY A 73 -8.75 -11.12 14.25
CA GLY A 73 -7.92 -12.27 13.91
C GLY A 73 -6.43 -12.05 14.08
N HIS A 74 -5.91 -12.50 15.23
CA HIS A 74 -4.52 -12.97 15.39
C HIS A 74 -3.37 -11.93 15.46
N HIS A 75 -3.10 -11.46 16.68
CA HIS A 75 -1.73 -11.32 17.18
C HIS A 75 -1.65 -12.00 18.56
N GLY A 76 -0.97 -13.15 18.62
CA GLY A 76 -0.79 -13.88 19.88
C GLY A 76 -0.16 -15.27 19.69
N HIS A 77 1.07 -15.30 19.16
CA HIS A 77 1.93 -16.48 19.24
C HIS A 77 2.39 -16.70 20.69
N GLY A 78 2.14 -17.89 21.23
CA GLY A 78 2.69 -18.41 22.48
C GLY A 78 1.95 -19.71 22.82
N GLY A 79 2.43 -20.92 22.52
CA GLY A 79 3.81 -21.38 22.66
C GLY A 79 3.99 -22.02 24.04
N ASP A 80 3.68 -23.32 24.11
CA ASP A 80 4.25 -24.35 25.00
C ASP A 80 3.99 -24.30 26.52
N HIS A 81 3.48 -25.41 27.08
CA HIS A 81 4.07 -26.17 28.22
C HIS A 81 3.07 -27.14 28.88
N HIS A 82 3.41 -28.43 28.81
CA HIS A 82 3.19 -29.57 29.73
C HIS A 82 1.77 -30.00 30.14
#